data_AF-A0A958L3W8-F1
#
_entry.id   AF-A0A958L3W8-F1
#
_cell.length_a   1.000
_cell.length_b   1.000
_cell.length_c   1.000
_cell.angle_alpha   90.00
_cell.angle_beta   90.00
_cell.angle_gamma   90.00
#
_symmetry.space_group_name_H-M   'P 1'
#
loop_
_entity.id
_entity.type
_entity.pdbx_description
1 polymer ?
#
loop_
_entity_poly.entity_id
_entity_poly.type
_entity_poly.pdbx_seq_one_letter_code
_entity_poly.pdbx_strand_id
1 'polypeptide(L)'
;MPYIQSEEREQYHELIVSLAQKIPVDRMARPGHLNYIVTQLLHTVYGKQMRYADHNEAIGVLHCIAEEFYRRKTAPYEDLKINEEGDVEFLRK
;
A
#
# COMPACT_ATOMS: atom_id res chain seq x y z
N MET A 1 -8.84 -1.98 -6.35
CA MET A 1 -8.67 -3.32 -6.93
C MET A 1 -9.76 -3.56 -7.97
N PRO A 2 -9.42 -3.83 -9.23
CA PRO A 2 -10.40 -3.96 -10.31
C PRO A 2 -11.31 -5.20 -10.20
N TYR A 3 -10.99 -6.11 -9.28
CA TYR A 3 -11.69 -7.39 -9.07
C TYR A 3 -12.59 -7.44 -7.83
N ILE A 4 -12.76 -6.32 -7.11
CA ILE A 4 -13.75 -6.19 -6.02
C ILE A 4 -14.83 -5.24 -6.52
N GLN A 5 -16.11 -5.61 -6.39
CA GLN A 5 -17.21 -4.76 -6.86
C GLN A 5 -17.20 -3.41 -6.13
N SER A 6 -17.78 -2.37 -6.74
CA SER A 6 -17.75 -1.03 -6.17
C SER A 6 -18.51 -0.97 -4.84
N GLU A 7 -19.66 -1.63 -4.78
CA GLU A 7 -20.54 -1.74 -3.64
C GLU A 7 -19.86 -2.47 -2.48
N GLU A 8 -19.10 -3.54 -2.78
CA GLU A 8 -18.30 -4.25 -1.80
C GLU A 8 -17.16 -3.41 -1.22
N ARG A 9 -16.64 -2.42 -1.97
CA ARG A 9 -15.60 -1.52 -1.47
C ARG A 9 -16.15 -0.39 -0.61
N GLU A 10 -17.39 0.01 -0.87
CA GLU A 10 -18.03 1.15 -0.21
C GLU A 10 -18.17 0.94 1.30
N GLN A 11 -18.43 -0.29 1.73
CA GLN A 11 -18.55 -0.66 3.15
C GLN A 11 -17.30 -0.30 3.98
N TYR A 12 -16.12 -0.18 3.35
CA TYR A 12 -14.86 0.15 4.03
C TYR A 12 -14.54 1.64 4.04
N HIS A 13 -15.24 2.46 3.25
CA HIS A 13 -14.84 3.84 2.97
C HIS A 13 -14.79 4.69 4.24
N GLU A 14 -15.88 4.74 5.01
CA GLU A 14 -15.97 5.56 6.22
C GLU A 14 -14.96 5.12 7.28
N LEU A 15 -14.75 3.80 7.43
CA LEU A 15 -13.77 3.23 8.36
C LEU A 15 -12.34 3.64 7.99
N ILE A 16 -12.00 3.57 6.70
CA ILE A 16 -10.68 3.98 6.20
C ILE A 16 -10.47 5.48 6.41
N VAL A 17 -11.47 6.32 6.11
CA VAL A 17 -11.38 7.77 6.33
C VAL A 17 -11.16 8.09 7.81
N SER A 18 -11.95 7.49 8.70
CA SER A 18 -11.82 7.68 10.15
C SER A 18 -10.46 7.22 10.67
N LEU A 19 -9.95 6.09 10.19
CA LEU A 19 -8.62 5.59 10.57
C LEU A 19 -7.51 6.49 10.05
N ALA A 20 -7.61 6.96 8.80
CA ALA A 20 -6.62 7.83 8.18
C ALA A 20 -6.46 9.16 8.93
N GLN A 21 -7.56 9.72 9.45
CA GLN A 21 -7.54 10.94 10.28
C GLN A 21 -6.75 10.78 11.59
N LYS A 22 -6.54 9.55 12.07
CA LYS A 22 -5.77 9.26 13.28
C LYS A 22 -4.28 9.09 13.02
N ILE A 23 -3.86 8.98 11.75
CA ILE A 23 -2.46 8.79 11.38
C ILE A 23 -1.73 10.14 11.49
N PRO A 24 -0.57 10.22 12.15
CA PRO A 24 0.14 11.49 12.33
C PRO A 24 0.59 12.07 10.99
N VAL A 25 0.45 13.40 10.89
CA VAL A 25 0.92 14.17 9.73
C VAL A 25 2.44 14.18 9.65
N ASP A 26 3.14 14.09 10.79
CA ASP A 26 4.60 13.99 10.84
C ASP A 26 5.12 12.80 10.01
N ARG A 27 5.98 13.11 9.04
CA ARG A 27 6.55 12.13 8.11
C ARG A 27 7.50 11.16 8.81
N MET A 28 8.08 11.52 9.95
CA MET A 28 8.97 10.64 10.70
C MET A 28 8.20 9.62 11.54
N ALA A 29 7.06 10.03 12.12
CA ALA A 29 6.19 9.12 12.88
C ALA A 29 5.29 8.23 11.99
N ARG A 30 4.81 8.75 10.85
CA ARG A 30 3.82 8.09 9.98
C ARG A 30 4.15 6.64 9.60
N PRO A 31 5.40 6.26 9.24
CA PRO A 31 5.72 4.89 8.86
C PRO A 31 5.47 3.88 9.98
N GLY A 32 5.80 4.23 11.23
CA GLY A 32 5.58 3.35 12.38
C GLY A 32 4.10 3.05 12.62
N HIS A 33 3.25 4.08 12.51
CA HIS A 33 1.80 3.93 12.65
C HIS A 33 1.18 3.08 11.54
N LEU A 34 1.57 3.31 10.28
CA LEU A 34 1.11 2.51 9.15
C LEU A 34 1.53 1.04 9.31
N ASN A 35 2.78 0.79 9.72
CA ASN A 35 3.28 -0.56 9.95
C ASN A 35 2.47 -1.27 11.05
N TYR A 36 2.24 -0.60 12.19
CA TYR A 36 1.41 -1.15 13.26
C TYR A 36 -0.01 -1.48 12.79
N ILE A 37 -0.68 -0.55 12.09
CA ILE A 37 -2.04 -0.73 11.58
C ILE A 37 -2.13 -1.94 10.65
N VAL A 38 -1.24 -2.03 9.67
CA VAL A 38 -1.24 -3.14 8.70
C VAL A 38 -0.92 -4.45 9.40
N THR A 39 0.04 -4.46 10.33
CA THR A 39 0.38 -5.64 11.14
C THR A 39 -0.82 -6.13 11.96
N GLN A 40 -1.54 -5.21 12.62
CA GLN A 40 -2.75 -5.55 13.36
C GLN A 40 -3.85 -6.07 12.44
N LEU A 41 -4.07 -5.44 11.29
CA LEU A 41 -5.06 -5.88 10.30
C LEU A 41 -4.79 -7.32 9.85
N LEU A 42 -3.55 -7.64 9.48
CA LEU A 42 -3.16 -8.99 9.10
C LEU A 42 -3.37 -9.97 10.25
N HIS A 43 -2.95 -9.61 11.47
CA HIS A 43 -3.14 -10.45 12.64
C HIS A 43 -4.63 -10.73 12.93
N THR A 44 -5.50 -9.74 12.78
CA THR A 44 -6.94 -9.88 13.02
C THR A 44 -7.61 -10.70 11.93
N VAL A 45 -7.24 -10.54 10.66
CA VAL A 45 -7.84 -11.26 9.53
C VAL A 45 -7.43 -12.72 9.50
N TYR A 46 -6.13 -13.00 9.63
CA TYR A 46 -5.60 -14.36 9.51
C TYR A 46 -5.57 -15.13 10.85
N GLY A 47 -5.66 -14.42 11.98
CA GLY A 47 -5.68 -15.01 13.31
C GLY A 47 -4.33 -15.56 13.77
N LYS A 48 -4.35 -16.28 14.90
CA LYS A 48 -3.14 -16.84 15.54
C LYS A 48 -2.64 -18.15 14.94
N GLN A 49 -3.49 -18.87 14.19
CA GLN A 49 -3.21 -20.22 13.70
C GLN A 49 -3.06 -20.22 12.17
N MET A 50 -2.11 -19.43 11.68
CA MET A 50 -1.82 -19.35 10.24
C MET A 50 -1.10 -20.60 9.75
N ARG A 51 -1.54 -21.12 8.60
CA ARG A 51 -0.83 -22.16 7.85
C ARG A 51 0.12 -21.51 6.84
N TYR A 52 0.99 -22.30 6.24
CA TYR A 52 1.95 -21.81 5.24
C TYR A 52 1.27 -21.08 4.06
N ALA A 53 0.13 -21.59 3.60
CA ALA A 53 -0.65 -20.94 2.54
C ALA A 53 -1.09 -19.53 2.93
N ASP A 54 -1.55 -19.34 4.17
CA ASP A 54 -2.03 -18.05 4.68
C ASP A 54 -0.87 -17.04 4.79
N HIS A 55 0.34 -17.50 5.14
CA HIS A 55 1.54 -16.66 5.13
C HIS A 55 1.90 -16.22 3.71
N ASN A 56 1.92 -17.16 2.76
CA ASN A 56 2.23 -16.85 1.36
C ASN A 56 1.20 -15.89 0.76
N GLU A 57 -0.08 -16.05 1.08
CA GLU A 57 -1.14 -15.14 0.67
C GLU A 57 -0.91 -13.73 1.24
N ALA A 58 -0.69 -13.59 2.55
CA ALA A 58 -0.45 -12.30 3.18
C ALA A 58 0.76 -11.57 2.58
N ILE A 59 1.88 -12.28 2.38
CA ILE A 59 3.09 -11.72 1.76
C ILE A 59 2.81 -11.33 0.30
N GLY A 60 2.12 -12.19 -0.45
CA GLY A 60 1.75 -11.90 -1.85
C GLY A 60 0.88 -10.66 -1.97
N VAL A 61 -0.11 -10.49 -1.10
CA VAL A 61 -0.98 -9.31 -1.06
C VAL A 61 -0.17 -8.04 -0.77
N LEU A 62 0.73 -8.06 0.22
CA LEU A 62 1.58 -6.90 0.53
C LEU A 62 2.48 -6.51 -0.64
N HIS A 63 3.09 -7.50 -1.30
CA HIS A 63 3.92 -7.28 -2.49
C HIS A 63 3.11 -6.64 -3.62
N CYS A 64 1.93 -7.18 -3.93
CA CYS A 64 1.04 -6.62 -4.95
C CYS A 64 0.60 -5.18 -4.63
N ILE A 65 0.35 -4.85 -3.36
CA ILE A 65 0.02 -3.49 -2.94
C ILE A 65 1.19 -2.53 -3.21
N ALA A 66 2.42 -2.94 -2.89
CA ALA A 66 3.61 -2.13 -3.13
C ALA A 66 3.85 -1.89 -4.63
N GLU A 67 3.79 -2.94 -5.44
CA GLU A 67 3.95 -2.88 -6.90
C GLU A 67 2.88 -2.00 -7.56
N GLU A 68 1.61 -2.13 -7.15
CA GLU A 68 0.52 -1.31 -7.69
C GLU A 68 0.68 0.17 -7.29
N PHE A 69 1.15 0.44 -6.06
CA PHE A 69 1.47 1.80 -5.64
C PHE A 69 2.63 2.37 -6.47
N TYR A 70 3.71 1.61 -6.64
CA TYR A 70 4.86 2.02 -7.44
C TYR A 70 4.41 2.36 -8.87
N ARG A 71 3.72 1.44 -9.54
CA ARG A 71 3.27 1.61 -10.93
C ARG A 71 2.31 2.79 -11.12
N ARG A 72 1.36 3.01 -10.19
CA ARG A 72 0.31 4.04 -10.36
C ARG A 72 0.64 5.39 -9.73
N LYS A 73 1.61 5.46 -8.82
CA LYS A 73 1.93 6.68 -8.07
C LYS A 73 3.39 7.06 -8.19
N THR A 74 4.31 6.13 -7.95
CA THR A 74 5.75 6.43 -8.00
C THR A 74 6.24 6.63 -9.42
N ALA A 75 5.97 5.70 -10.35
CA ALA A 75 6.45 5.78 -11.72
C ALA A 75 6.00 7.08 -12.44
N PRO A 76 4.73 7.54 -12.37
CA PRO A 76 4.35 8.82 -12.96
C PRO A 76 5.07 10.03 -12.34
N TYR A 77 5.40 9.97 -11.04
CA TYR A 77 6.19 11.00 -10.38
C TYR A 77 7.65 10.98 -10.83
N GLU A 78 8.22 9.79 -11.03
CA GLU A 78 9.58 9.61 -11.58
C GLU A 78 9.65 10.09 -13.03
N ASP A 79 8.66 9.77 -13.86
CA ASP A 79 8.55 10.29 -15.25
C ASP A 79 8.53 11.82 -15.26
N LEU A 80 7.79 12.45 -14.35
CA LEU A 80 7.80 13.90 -14.19
C LEU A 80 9.20 14.40 -13.82
N LYS A 81 9.86 13.76 -12.86
CA LYS A 81 11.22 14.14 -12.42
C LYS A 81 12.27 13.94 -13.50
N ILE A 82 12.14 12.90 -14.32
CA ILE A 82 12.98 12.66 -15.50
C ILE A 82 12.82 13.78 -16.52
N ASN A 83 11.59 14.26 -16.75
CA ASN A 83 11.35 15.39 -17.65
C ASN A 83 11.91 16.72 -17.09
N GLU A 84 11.88 16.90 -15.77
CA GLU A 84 12.36 18.12 -15.09
C GLU A 84 13.89 18.17 -14.95
N GLU A 85 14.51 17.07 -14.54
CA GLU A 85 15.91 17.01 -14.10
C GLU A 85 16.80 16.16 -15.02
N GLY A 86 16.20 15.46 -15.99
CA GLY A 86 16.86 14.49 -16.85
C GLY A 86 16.89 13.08 -16.26
N ASP A 87 16.98 12.07 -17.15
CA ASP A 87 17.13 10.67 -16.76
C ASP A 87 18.59 10.28 -16.52
N VAL A 88 18.77 9.16 -15.81
CA VAL A 88 20.05 8.46 -15.63
C VAL A 88 20.61 8.07 -17.00
N GLU A 89 21.86 8.49 -17.26
CA GLU A 89 22.46 8.45 -18.59
C GLU A 89 22.40 7.08 -19.30
N PHE A 90 22.71 5.99 -18.59
CA PHE A 90 22.74 4.64 -19.16
C PHE A 90 21.35 3.94 -19.22
N LEU A 91 20.31 4.56 -18.67
CA LEU A 91 18.92 4.07 -18.75
C LEU A 91 18.12 4.78 -19.86
N ARG A 92 18.70 5.81 -20.48
CA ARG A 92 18.10 6.49 -21.63
C ARG A 92 17.88 5.49 -22.77
N LYS A 93 16.65 5.43 -23.28
CA LYS A 93 16.30 4.63 -24.46
C LYS A 93 16.86 5.24 -25.74
#